data_AF-M1TQ90-F1
#
_entry.id   AF-M1TQ90-F1
#
_cell.length_a   1.000
_cell.length_b   1.000
_cell.length_c   1.000
_cell.angle_alpha   90.00
_cell.angle_beta   90.00
_cell.angle_gamma   90.00
#
_symmetry.space_group_name_H-M   'P 1'
#
loop_
_entity.id
_entity.type
_entity.pdbx_description
1 polymer ?
#
loop_
_entity_poly.entity_id
_entity_poly.type
_entity_poly.pdbx_seq_one_letter_code
_entity_poly.pdbx_strand_id
1 'polypeptide(L)'
;MIIIASVVLLLVGAMLAILAAALLSAGDPYGRISYYFGIPDEYNFTAYTFRFVAFFPLMLSAAMATTFFGVWAMLIIPLGYYPSLMMVRQHNKQVAAMWEFISVNAFVETHSPLV
;
A
#
# COMPACT_ATOMS: atom_id res chain seq x y z
N MET A 1 14.89 -25.05 10.62
CA MET A 1 13.77 -24.38 11.34
C MET A 1 13.78 -22.85 11.16
N ILE A 2 14.94 -22.17 11.25
CA ILE A 2 15.04 -20.69 11.13
C ILE A 2 14.51 -20.16 9.78
N ILE A 3 14.83 -20.82 8.66
CA ILE A 3 14.32 -20.42 7.33
C ILE A 3 12.79 -20.52 7.25
N ILE A 4 12.21 -21.60 7.77
CA ILE A 4 10.74 -21.79 7.75
C ILE A 4 10.06 -20.67 8.54
N ALA A 5 10.57 -20.35 9.74
CA ALA A 5 10.05 -19.24 10.53
C ALA A 5 10.21 -17.87 9.81
N SER A 6 11.35 -17.64 9.16
CA SER A 6 11.59 -16.44 8.35
C SER A 6 10.58 -16.32 7.20
N VAL A 7 10.30 -17.41 6.48
CA VAL A 7 9.31 -17.42 5.39
C VAL A 7 7.90 -17.18 5.92
N VAL A 8 7.53 -17.79 7.05
CA VAL A 8 6.21 -17.55 7.67
C VAL A 8 6.06 -16.08 8.06
N LEU A 9 7.06 -15.48 8.68
CA LEU A 9 7.05 -14.06 9.04
C LEU A 9 7.00 -13.14 7.81
N LEU A 10 7.67 -13.53 6.73
CA LEU A 10 7.59 -12.81 5.45
C LEU A 10 6.15 -12.80 4.93
N LEU A 11 5.50 -13.95 4.90
CA LEU A 11 4.13 -14.08 4.44
C LEU A 11 3.17 -13.29 5.31
N VAL A 12 3.29 -13.38 6.63
CA VAL A 12 2.46 -12.61 7.57
C VAL A 12 2.63 -11.11 7.34
N GLY A 13 3.87 -10.62 7.22
CA GLY A 13 4.13 -9.20 6.95
C GLY A 13 3.59 -8.73 5.61
N ALA A 14 3.78 -9.52 4.55
CA ALA A 14 3.24 -9.22 3.23
C ALA A 14 1.71 -9.18 3.23
N MET A 15 1.05 -10.16 3.88
CA MET A 15 -0.41 -10.21 3.99
C MET A 15 -0.96 -9.01 4.77
N LEU A 16 -0.33 -8.62 5.88
CA LEU A 16 -0.74 -7.43 6.62
C LEU A 16 -0.57 -6.14 5.80
N ALA A 17 0.51 -6.01 5.02
CA ALA A 17 0.72 -4.86 4.14
C ALA A 17 -0.33 -4.78 3.02
N ILE A 18 -0.67 -5.94 2.43
CA ILE A 18 -1.73 -6.05 1.42
C ILE A 18 -3.09 -5.69 2.02
N LEU A 19 -3.40 -6.21 3.20
CA LEU A 19 -4.68 -5.97 3.88
C LEU A 19 -4.81 -4.50 4.27
N ALA A 20 -3.73 -3.87 4.73
CA ALA A 20 -3.68 -2.43 4.99
C ALA A 20 -3.93 -1.60 3.72
N ALA A 21 -3.33 -1.98 2.59
CA ALA A 21 -3.57 -1.32 1.30
C ALA A 21 -5.03 -1.48 0.85
N ALA A 22 -5.60 -2.68 0.99
CA ALA A 22 -7.00 -2.95 0.65
C ALA A 22 -7.96 -2.14 1.53
N LEU A 23 -7.71 -2.04 2.84
CA LEU A 23 -8.51 -1.23 3.75
C LEU A 23 -8.46 0.25 3.41
N LEU A 24 -7.28 0.80 3.07
CA LEU A 24 -7.17 2.19 2.62
C LEU A 24 -7.93 2.43 1.30
N SER A 25 -7.83 1.51 0.34
CA SER A 25 -8.56 1.61 -0.93
C SER A 25 -10.07 1.52 -0.75
N ALA A 26 -10.55 0.72 0.20
CA ALA A 26 -11.98 0.62 0.50
C ALA A 26 -12.50 1.81 1.33
N GLY A 27 -11.67 2.31 2.26
CA GLY A 27 -12.03 3.41 3.14
C GLY A 27 -12.03 4.78 2.46
N ASP A 28 -11.19 4.97 1.43
CA ASP A 28 -11.16 6.21 0.65
C ASP A 28 -11.09 5.92 -0.86
N PRO A 29 -12.25 5.72 -1.52
CA PRO A 29 -12.31 5.40 -2.95
C PRO A 29 -11.96 6.59 -3.86
N TYR A 30 -11.96 7.82 -3.33
CA TYR A 30 -11.83 9.05 -4.13
C TYR A 30 -10.56 9.85 -3.80
N GLY A 31 -9.94 9.61 -2.65
CA GLY A 31 -8.69 10.22 -2.26
C GLY A 31 -7.47 9.44 -2.70
N ARG A 32 -6.34 10.15 -2.78
CA ARG A 32 -5.04 9.56 -3.09
C ARG A 32 -4.44 9.00 -1.80
N ILE A 33 -4.06 7.73 -1.84
CA ILE A 33 -3.44 7.05 -0.71
C ILE A 33 -1.92 7.28 -0.78
N SER A 34 -1.32 7.60 0.36
CA SER A 34 0.15 7.69 0.49
C SER A 34 0.84 6.35 0.18
N TYR A 35 2.03 6.38 -0.42
CA TYR A 35 2.74 5.15 -0.79
C TYR A 35 3.42 4.45 0.41
N TYR A 36 3.87 5.20 1.41
CA TYR A 36 4.65 4.66 2.52
C TYR A 36 4.04 5.07 3.87
N PHE A 37 4.37 6.27 4.33
CA PHE A 37 3.83 6.90 5.53
C PHE A 37 3.10 8.17 5.09
N GLY A 38 1.80 8.19 5.29
CA GLY A 38 0.96 9.36 5.03
C GLY A 38 0.70 10.13 6.30
N ILE A 39 0.25 11.37 6.15
CA ILE A 39 -0.41 12.07 7.25
C ILE A 39 -1.65 11.22 7.59
N PRO A 40 -1.77 10.71 8.82
CA PRO A 40 -2.89 9.87 9.20
C PRO A 40 -4.15 10.71 9.08
N ASP A 41 -5.08 10.25 8.26
CA ASP A 41 -6.43 10.77 8.26
C ASP A 41 -7.17 10.13 9.45
N GLU A 42 -7.86 10.94 10.25
CA GLU A 42 -8.46 10.51 11.53
C GLU A 42 -9.44 9.33 11.33
N TYR A 43 -10.05 9.23 10.15
CA TYR A 43 -11.01 8.20 9.79
C TYR A 43 -10.39 6.83 9.43
N ASN A 44 -9.09 6.75 9.14
CA ASN A 44 -8.43 5.52 8.65
C ASN A 44 -7.26 5.04 9.53
N PHE A 45 -7.28 5.36 10.82
CA PHE A 45 -6.24 5.00 11.80
C PHE A 45 -5.87 3.50 11.80
N THR A 46 -6.87 2.62 11.66
CA THR A 46 -6.68 1.16 11.66
C THR A 46 -5.79 0.70 10.50
N ALA A 47 -5.99 1.26 9.31
CA ALA A 47 -5.24 0.85 8.13
C ALA A 47 -3.79 1.37 8.15
N TYR A 48 -3.56 2.58 8.69
CA TYR A 48 -2.21 3.08 8.96
C TYR A 48 -1.49 2.25 10.04
N THR A 49 -2.21 1.81 11.07
CA THR A 49 -1.69 0.90 12.09
C THR A 49 -1.25 -0.43 11.46
N PHE A 50 -2.06 -1.02 10.58
CA PHE A 50 -1.69 -2.26 9.89
C PHE A 50 -0.44 -2.10 9.01
N ARG A 51 -0.24 -0.96 8.32
CA ARG A 51 0.99 -0.70 7.57
C ARG A 51 2.24 -0.68 8.46
N PHE A 52 2.13 -0.06 9.63
CA PHE A 52 3.22 -0.01 10.60
C PHE A 52 3.50 -1.40 11.19
N VAL A 53 2.45 -2.11 11.61
CA VAL A 53 2.55 -3.46 12.18
C VAL A 53 3.08 -4.45 11.15
N ALA A 54 2.75 -4.32 9.86
CA ALA A 54 3.26 -5.17 8.78
C ALA A 54 4.79 -5.08 8.61
N PHE A 55 5.39 -3.94 8.94
CA PHE A 55 6.83 -3.74 8.80
C PHE A 55 7.64 -4.58 9.79
N PHE A 56 7.11 -4.80 10.99
CA PHE A 56 7.77 -5.55 12.05
C PHE A 56 8.08 -7.02 11.70
N PRO A 57 7.11 -7.85 11.26
CA PRO A 57 7.37 -9.22 10.83
C PRO A 57 8.24 -9.29 9.56
N LEU A 58 8.19 -8.29 8.67
CA LEU A 58 9.13 -8.20 7.54
C LEU A 58 10.59 -7.99 8.01
N MET A 59 10.80 -7.11 8.99
CA MET A 59 12.12 -6.92 9.59
C MET A 59 12.61 -8.16 10.34
N LEU A 60 11.74 -8.82 11.11
CA LEU A 60 12.09 -10.07 11.80
C LEU A 60 12.41 -11.19 10.80
N SER A 61 11.63 -11.31 9.72
CA SER A 61 11.90 -12.25 8.64
C SER A 61 13.30 -12.04 8.04
N ALA A 62 13.62 -10.79 7.69
CA ALA A 62 14.93 -10.42 7.17
C ALA A 62 16.05 -10.69 8.18
N ALA A 63 15.86 -10.30 9.45
CA ALA A 63 16.81 -10.54 10.52
C ALA A 63 17.12 -12.05 10.69
N MET A 64 16.11 -12.91 10.63
CA MET A 64 16.31 -14.36 10.70
C MET A 64 17.01 -14.93 9.45
N ALA A 65 16.72 -14.36 8.29
CA ALA A 65 17.35 -14.74 7.02
C ALA A 65 18.82 -14.27 6.89
N THR A 66 19.28 -13.31 7.70
CA THR A 66 20.67 -12.82 7.67
C THR A 66 21.71 -13.93 7.88
N THR A 67 21.38 -14.95 8.66
CA THR A 67 22.25 -16.10 8.91
C THR A 67 22.57 -16.92 7.65
N PHE A 68 21.72 -16.85 6.62
CA PHE A 68 21.88 -17.58 5.35
C PHE A 68 22.25 -16.67 4.19
N PHE A 69 21.62 -15.49 4.09
CA PHE A 69 21.78 -14.58 2.96
C PHE A 69 22.65 -13.35 3.28
N GLY A 70 23.11 -13.21 4.52
CA GLY A 70 23.89 -12.06 4.97
C GLY A 70 23.13 -10.75 4.78
N VAL A 71 23.82 -9.73 4.27
CA VAL A 71 23.25 -8.39 3.99
C VAL A 71 22.12 -8.46 2.96
N TRP A 72 22.12 -9.45 2.05
CA TRP A 72 21.09 -9.60 1.03
C TRP A 72 19.72 -9.95 1.58
N ALA A 73 19.63 -10.44 2.82
CA ALA A 73 18.35 -10.68 3.50
C ALA A 73 17.49 -9.42 3.61
N MET A 74 18.09 -8.23 3.59
CA MET A 74 17.36 -6.95 3.61
C MET A 74 16.46 -6.77 2.38
N LEU A 75 16.75 -7.42 1.24
CA LEU A 75 15.93 -7.36 0.03
C LEU A 75 14.54 -8.01 0.21
N ILE A 76 14.37 -8.84 1.24
CA ILE A 76 13.10 -9.48 1.57
C ILE A 76 12.05 -8.44 1.96
N ILE A 77 12.46 -7.34 2.60
CA ILE A 77 11.56 -6.27 3.05
C ILE A 77 10.87 -5.57 1.87
N PRO A 78 11.60 -4.98 0.89
CA PRO A 78 10.95 -4.38 -0.28
C PRO A 78 10.20 -5.42 -1.11
N LEU A 79 10.69 -6.66 -1.22
CA LEU A 79 9.97 -7.74 -1.93
C LEU A 79 8.62 -8.07 -1.31
N GLY A 80 8.55 -8.19 0.02
CA GLY A 80 7.30 -8.45 0.74
C GLY A 80 6.34 -7.24 0.71
N TYR A 81 6.88 -6.03 0.67
CA TYR A 81 6.09 -4.80 0.63
C TYR A 81 5.61 -4.41 -0.78
N TYR A 82 6.30 -4.88 -1.82
CA TYR A 82 6.06 -4.52 -3.22
C TYR A 82 4.61 -4.73 -3.72
N PRO A 83 3.92 -5.85 -3.42
CA PRO A 83 2.54 -6.03 -3.84
C PRO A 83 1.61 -4.95 -3.29
N SER A 84 1.80 -4.54 -2.03
CA SER A 84 1.00 -3.48 -1.40
C SER A 84 1.20 -2.13 -2.12
N LEU A 85 2.43 -1.82 -2.52
CA LEU A 85 2.76 -0.62 -3.28
C LEU A 85 2.10 -0.61 -4.66
N MET A 86 2.06 -1.76 -5.34
CA MET A 86 1.40 -1.91 -6.62
C MET A 86 -0.11 -1.65 -6.52
N MET A 87 -0.77 -2.18 -5.48
CA MET A 87 -2.19 -1.93 -5.23
C MET A 87 -2.48 -0.44 -5.01
N VAL A 88 -1.68 0.22 -4.16
CA VAL A 88 -1.80 1.67 -3.92
C VAL A 88 -1.56 2.47 -5.20
N ARG A 89 -0.58 2.08 -6.01
CA ARG A 89 -0.31 2.73 -7.30
C ARG A 89 -1.48 2.58 -8.26
N GLN A 90 -2.09 1.40 -8.32
CA GLN A 90 -3.24 1.14 -9.17
C GLN A 90 -4.45 1.97 -8.73
N HIS A 91 -4.75 2.00 -7.42
CA HIS A 91 -5.80 2.83 -6.84
C HIS A 91 -5.62 4.31 -7.18
N ASN A 92 -4.42 4.86 -6.93
CA ASN A 92 -4.13 6.27 -7.18
C ASN A 92 -4.24 6.65 -8.67
N LYS A 93 -3.92 5.72 -9.58
CA LYS A 93 -4.11 5.93 -11.01
C LYS A 93 -5.60 5.98 -11.38
N GLN A 94 -6.41 5.10 -10.80
CA GLN A 94 -7.86 5.07 -11.03
C GLN A 94 -8.51 6.36 -10.50
N VAL A 95 -8.14 6.77 -9.29
CA VAL A 95 -8.59 8.03 -8.69
C VAL A 95 -8.20 9.23 -9.57
N ALA A 96 -6.94 9.30 -10.04
CA ALA A 96 -6.50 10.38 -10.90
C ALA A 96 -7.31 10.46 -12.21
N ALA A 97 -7.55 9.33 -12.87
CA ALA A 97 -8.34 9.26 -14.10
C ALA A 97 -9.81 9.67 -13.86
N MET A 98 -10.40 9.30 -12.71
CA MET A 98 -11.76 9.69 -12.35
C MET A 98 -11.89 11.22 -12.20
N TRP A 99 -10.95 11.85 -11.49
CA TRP A 99 -10.95 13.30 -11.30
C TRP A 99 -10.69 14.06 -12.60
N GLU A 100 -9.83 13.54 -13.47
CA GLU A 100 -9.61 14.09 -14.80
C GLU A 100 -10.92 14.05 -15.62
N PHE A 101 -11.62 12.92 -15.64
CA PHE A 101 -12.91 12.78 -16.33
C PHE A 101 -13.98 13.74 -15.79
N ILE A 102 -14.13 13.86 -14.46
CA ILE A 102 -15.08 14.80 -13.85
C ILE A 102 -14.73 16.24 -14.22
N SER A 103 -13.45 16.61 -14.19
CA SER A 103 -13.03 17.98 -14.54
C SER A 103 -13.35 18.34 -15.99
N VAL A 104 -13.20 17.39 -16.92
CA VAL A 104 -13.53 17.58 -18.34
C VAL A 104 -15.03 17.72 -18.52
N ASN A 105 -15.85 16.84 -17.92
CA ASN A 105 -17.31 16.94 -18.05
C ASN A 105 -17.86 18.22 -17.42
N ALA A 106 -17.36 18.61 -16.25
CA ALA A 106 -17.77 19.86 -15.60
C ALA A 106 -17.43 21.09 -16.47
N PHE A 107 -16.29 21.06 -17.17
CA PHE A 107 -15.91 22.10 -18.13
C PHE A 107 -16.84 22.13 -19.34
N VAL A 108 -17.20 20.98 -19.91
CA VAL A 108 -18.12 20.89 -21.05
C VAL A 108 -19.53 21.33 -20.68
N GLU A 109 -20.07 20.94 -19.52
CA GLU A 109 -21.39 21.40 -19.07
C GLU A 109 -21.44 22.92 -18.86
N THR A 110 -20.40 23.49 -18.25
CA THR A 110 -20.34 24.94 -18.00
C THR A 110 -20.10 25.79 -19.24
N HIS A 111 -19.50 25.24 -20.29
CA HIS A 111 -19.13 25.96 -21.52
C HIS A 111 -19.87 25.46 -22.76
N SER A 112 -20.80 24.51 -22.63
CA SER A 112 -21.70 24.14 -23.72
C SER A 112 -22.58 25.35 -24.03
N PRO A 113 -22.51 25.93 -25.25
CA PRO A 113 -23.49 26.93 -25.64
C PRO A 113 -24.84 26.25 -25.66
N LEU A 114 -25.77 26.75 -24.84
CA LEU A 114 -27.19 26.44 -24.93
C LEU A 114 -27.60 26.65 -26.39
N VAL A 115 -27.80 25.55 -27.11
CA VAL A 115 -28.53 25.53 -28.38
C VAL A 115 -30.01 25.53 -28.06
#